data_AF-A0A2A2QQP4-F1
#
_entry.id   AF-A0A2A2QQP4-F1
#
_cell.length_a   1.000
_cell.length_b   1.000
_cell.length_c   1.000
_cell.angle_alpha   90.00
_cell.angle_beta   90.00
_cell.angle_gamma   90.00
#
_symmetry.space_group_name_H-M   'P 1'
#
loop_
_entity.id
_entity.type
_entity.pdbx_description
1 polymer ?
#
loop_
_entity_poly.entity_id
_entity_poly.type
_entity_poly.pdbx_seq_one_letter_code
_entity_poly.pdbx_strand_id
1 'polypeptide(L)'
;MYTTLQRYFPDSEVSMVHQDGSKTPADNGLEVVLFTRENETDPCCAELSSEDFGAEIGFTFEGSKLLDFDGAFSLPGEVARLLRELGYVVPDEFLA
;
A
#
# COMPACT_ATOMS: atom_id res chain seq x y z
N MET A 1 9.94 -9.57 -10.89
CA MET A 1 9.09 -8.40 -10.54
C MET A 1 9.88 -7.14 -10.84
N TYR A 2 9.20 -6.07 -11.22
CA TYR A 2 9.83 -4.76 -11.41
C TYR A 2 9.02 -3.67 -10.71
N THR A 3 9.71 -2.59 -10.35
CA THR A 3 9.10 -1.41 -9.73
C THR A 3 8.29 -0.65 -10.77
N THR A 4 6.99 -0.50 -10.49
CA THR A 4 6.07 0.30 -11.30
C THR A 4 6.16 1.77 -10.92
N LEU A 5 6.14 2.03 -9.61
CA LEU A 5 6.18 3.37 -9.06
C LEU A 5 6.71 3.32 -7.63
N GLN A 6 7.55 4.29 -7.28
CA GLN A 6 8.11 4.44 -5.94
C GLN A 6 7.91 5.89 -5.49
N ARG A 7 7.44 6.08 -4.25
CA ARG A 7 7.27 7.41 -3.68
C ARG A 7 7.49 7.41 -2.18
N TYR A 8 8.21 8.43 -1.72
CA TYR A 8 8.34 8.76 -0.31
C TYR A 8 7.34 9.85 0.09
N PHE A 9 6.67 9.66 1.22
CA PHE A 9 5.71 10.57 1.81
C PHE A 9 6.24 11.03 3.18
N PRO A 10 6.91 12.19 3.25
CA PRO A 10 7.60 12.63 4.46
C PRO A 10 6.65 13.00 5.61
N ASP A 11 5.42 13.40 5.28
CA ASP A 11 4.42 13.87 6.25
C ASP A 11 3.44 12.76 6.68
N SER A 12 3.61 11.54 6.17
CA SER A 12 2.76 10.41 6.53
C SER A 12 3.18 9.84 7.87
N GLU A 13 2.22 9.76 8.80
CA GLU A 13 2.40 9.14 10.11
C GLU A 13 2.21 7.62 9.99
N VAL A 14 3.23 6.86 10.37
CA VAL A 14 3.25 5.40 10.33
C VAL A 14 3.13 4.88 11.75
N SER A 15 2.07 4.12 12.03
CA SER A 15 1.94 3.36 13.27
C SER A 15 1.45 1.95 12.98
N MET A 16 2.09 0.95 13.59
CA MET A 16 1.64 -0.42 13.51
C MET A 16 0.63 -0.66 14.62
N VAL A 17 -0.46 -1.36 14.29
CA VAL A 17 -1.40 -1.89 15.28
C VAL A 17 -1.25 -3.40 15.30
N HIS A 18 -0.73 -3.95 16.41
CA HIS A 18 -0.63 -5.38 16.60
C HIS A 18 -2.02 -6.01 16.80
N GLN A 19 -2.13 -7.33 16.64
CA GLN A 19 -3.39 -8.06 16.79
C GLN A 19 -4.01 -7.94 18.20
N ASP A 20 -3.19 -7.67 19.21
CA ASP A 20 -3.64 -7.42 20.59
C ASP A 20 -4.14 -5.96 20.81
N GLY A 21 -4.11 -5.13 19.76
CA GLY A 21 -4.49 -3.73 19.79
C GLY A 21 -3.39 -2.78 20.27
N SER A 22 -2.21 -3.29 20.64
CA SER A 22 -1.07 -2.45 20.99
C SER A 22 -0.54 -1.71 19.75
N LYS A 23 -0.03 -0.49 19.95
CA LYS A 23 0.49 0.36 18.88
C LYS A 23 1.97 0.62 19.05
N THR A 24 2.73 0.58 17.96
CA THR A 24 4.08 1.15 17.96
C THR A 24 4.01 2.68 18.06
N PRO A 25 5.07 3.34 18.57
CA PRO A 25 5.20 4.79 18.43
C PRO A 25 5.02 5.18 16.96
N ALA A 26 4.32 6.30 16.74
CA ALA A 26 4.19 6.89 15.43
C ALA A 26 5.55 7.40 14.96
N ASP A 27 5.95 7.01 13.75
CA ASP A 27 7.09 7.55 13.04
C ASP A 27 6.62 8.35 11.82
N ASN A 28 7.44 9.29 11.34
CA ASN A 28 7.13 10.07 10.16
C ASN A 28 7.96 9.58 8.97
N GLY A 29 7.33 9.55 7.81
CA GLY A 29 8.00 9.17 6.59
C GLY A 29 7.66 7.75 6.20
N LEU A 30 6.92 7.62 5.10
CA LEU A 30 6.53 6.36 4.52
C LEU A 30 7.07 6.27 3.10
N GLU A 31 7.87 5.26 2.81
CA GLU A 31 8.16 4.86 1.44
C GLU A 31 7.15 3.81 0.99
N VAL A 32 6.59 4.03 -0.21
CA VAL A 32 5.68 3.09 -0.87
C VAL A 32 6.25 2.72 -2.23
N VAL A 33 6.40 1.42 -2.47
CA VAL A 33 6.86 0.86 -3.75
C VAL A 33 5.77 -0.05 -4.30
N LEU A 34 5.22 0.29 -5.47
CA LEU A 34 4.31 -0.57 -6.21
C LEU A 34 5.11 -1.49 -7.14
N PHE A 35 4.87 -2.80 -7.06
CA PHE A 35 5.50 -3.80 -7.91
C PHE A 35 4.52 -4.40 -8.91
N THR A 36 5.02 -4.76 -10.08
CA THR A 36 4.30 -5.56 -11.09
C THR A 36 5.09 -6.83 -11.39
N ARG A 37 4.38 -7.94 -11.59
CA ARG A 37 4.99 -9.22 -11.98
C ARG A 37 5.46 -9.15 -13.42
N GLU A 38 6.43 -9.99 -13.74
CA GLU A 38 6.91 -10.09 -15.11
C GLU A 38 5.78 -10.60 -16.02
N ASN A 39 5.55 -9.89 -17.13
CA ASN A 39 4.48 -10.14 -18.10
C ASN A 39 3.06 -9.85 -17.60
N GLU A 40 2.90 -9.19 -16.45
CA GLU A 40 1.63 -8.60 -16.03
C GLU A 40 1.64 -7.09 -16.31
N THR A 41 0.45 -6.50 -16.45
CA THR A 41 0.29 -5.04 -16.57
C THR A 41 -0.07 -4.40 -15.25
N ASP A 42 -0.73 -5.15 -14.37
CA ASP A 42 -1.31 -4.63 -13.14
C ASP A 42 -0.34 -4.76 -11.97
N PRO A 43 -0.27 -3.77 -11.06
CA PRO A 43 0.45 -3.90 -9.81
C PRO A 43 -0.01 -5.13 -9.04
N CYS A 44 0.91 -5.95 -8.54
CA CYS A 44 0.58 -7.13 -7.77
C CYS A 44 0.64 -6.89 -6.26
N CYS A 45 1.47 -5.94 -5.81
CA CYS A 45 1.62 -5.60 -4.41
C CYS A 45 2.21 -4.19 -4.21
N ALA A 46 2.06 -3.68 -2.99
CA ALA A 46 2.82 -2.56 -2.47
C ALA A 46 3.72 -3.02 -1.33
N GLU A 47 4.97 -2.60 -1.36
CA GLU A 47 5.84 -2.62 -0.19
C GLU A 47 5.79 -1.24 0.49
N LEU A 48 5.67 -1.26 1.81
CA LEU A 48 5.60 -0.10 2.67
C LEU A 48 6.75 -0.17 3.66
N SER A 49 7.56 0.88 3.74
CA SER A 49 8.70 0.91 4.65
C SER A 49 8.87 2.27 5.32
N SER A 50 9.31 2.24 6.57
CA SER A 50 9.89 3.38 7.31
C SER A 50 11.22 2.93 7.94
N GLU A 51 11.82 3.75 8.80
CA GLU A 51 13.13 3.41 9.42
C GLU A 51 13.08 2.08 10.19
N ASP A 52 11.99 1.82 10.91
CA ASP A 52 11.84 0.65 11.79
C ASP A 52 10.79 -0.38 11.31
N PHE A 53 10.16 -0.13 10.15
CA PHE A 53 9.01 -0.91 9.69
C PHE A 53 9.12 -1.32 8.22
N GLY A 54 8.65 -2.54 7.94
CA GLY A 54 8.43 -3.04 6.59
C GLY A 54 7.17 -3.91 6.55
N ALA A 55 6.30 -3.70 5.57
CA ALA A 55 5.15 -4.54 5.28
C ALA A 55 4.88 -4.63 3.78
N GLU A 56 4.21 -5.71 3.39
CA GLU A 56 3.74 -5.92 2.02
C GLU A 56 2.22 -6.06 2.02
N ILE A 57 1.57 -5.45 1.04
CA ILE A 57 0.13 -5.53 0.78
C ILE A 57 -0.05 -6.12 -0.62
N GLY A 58 -0.63 -7.31 -0.73
CA GLY A 58 -0.99 -7.93 -2.00
C GLY A 58 -2.29 -7.36 -2.55
N PHE A 59 -2.43 -7.27 -3.87
CA PHE A 59 -3.62 -6.76 -4.54
C PHE A 59 -4.30 -7.80 -5.41
N THR A 60 -5.63 -7.72 -5.46
CA THR A 60 -6.47 -8.44 -6.42
C THR A 60 -7.33 -7.46 -7.19
N PHE A 61 -7.29 -7.52 -8.52
CA PHE A 61 -8.02 -6.62 -9.41
C PHE A 61 -9.02 -7.36 -10.31
N GLU A 62 -10.09 -6.67 -10.68
CA GLU A 62 -10.97 -7.01 -11.81
C GLU A 62 -10.91 -5.85 -12.82
N GLY A 63 -10.13 -6.06 -13.88
CA GLY A 63 -9.73 -4.96 -14.76
C GLY A 63 -8.96 -3.89 -13.99
N SER A 64 -9.40 -2.64 -14.07
CA SER A 64 -8.78 -1.54 -13.32
C SER A 64 -9.35 -1.34 -11.91
N LYS A 65 -10.33 -2.14 -11.47
CA LYS A 65 -10.96 -1.99 -10.15
C LYS A 65 -10.28 -2.89 -9.13
N LEU A 66 -9.81 -2.32 -8.02
CA LEU A 66 -9.33 -3.09 -6.87
C LEU A 66 -10.51 -3.84 -6.25
N LEU A 67 -10.41 -5.16 -6.16
CA LEU A 67 -11.42 -6.04 -5.59
C LEU A 67 -11.10 -6.47 -4.16
N ASP A 68 -9.83 -6.69 -3.86
CA ASP A 68 -9.38 -7.17 -2.55
C ASP A 68 -7.91 -6.85 -2.34
N PHE A 69 -7.48 -6.87 -1.08
CA PHE A 69 -6.08 -6.76 -0.69
C PHE A 69 -5.80 -7.55 0.60
N ASP A 70 -4.56 -7.99 0.78
CA ASP A 70 -4.12 -8.67 2.00
C ASP A 70 -3.02 -7.90 2.72
N GLY A 71 -2.61 -8.37 3.91
CA GLY A 71 -1.52 -7.76 4.66
C GLY A 71 -1.87 -6.51 5.49
N ALA A 72 -3.09 -5.95 5.32
CA ALA A 72 -3.57 -4.81 6.10
C ALA A 72 -5.05 -4.92 6.46
N PHE A 73 -5.47 -4.25 7.54
CA PHE A 73 -6.89 -4.13 7.93
C PHE A 73 -7.67 -3.15 7.03
N SER A 74 -6.96 -2.15 6.53
CA SER A 74 -7.45 -1.08 5.67
C SER A 74 -6.30 -0.67 4.76
N LEU A 75 -6.59 -0.31 3.53
CA LEU A 75 -5.59 0.12 2.58
C LEU A 75 -5.05 1.51 2.98
N PRO A 76 -3.72 1.67 3.14
CA PRO A 76 -3.14 2.97 3.45
C PRO A 76 -3.46 4.01 2.36
N GLY A 77 -3.76 5.24 2.77
CA GLY A 77 -4.20 6.30 1.86
C GLY A 77 -3.16 6.63 0.78
N GLU A 78 -1.88 6.52 1.12
CA GLU A 78 -0.75 6.68 0.23
C GLU A 78 -0.76 5.64 -0.89
N VAL A 79 -1.00 4.36 -0.54
CA VAL A 79 -1.10 3.27 -1.52
C VAL A 79 -2.29 3.51 -2.45
N ALA A 80 -3.45 3.83 -1.88
CA ALA A 80 -4.66 4.14 -2.65
C ALA A 80 -4.45 5.31 -3.62
N ARG A 81 -3.76 6.36 -3.16
CA ARG A 81 -3.41 7.51 -4.00
C ARG A 81 -2.54 7.09 -5.18
N LEU A 82 -1.50 6.29 -4.95
CA LEU A 82 -0.60 5.85 -6.04
C LEU A 82 -1.34 4.96 -7.05
N LEU A 83 -2.18 4.03 -6.60
CA LEU A 83 -3.01 3.22 -7.48
C LEU A 83 -3.95 4.09 -8.33
N ARG A 84 -4.59 5.10 -7.72
CA ARG A 84 -5.46 6.06 -8.43
C ARG A 84 -4.70 6.90 -9.45
N GLU A 85 -3.46 7.32 -9.15
CA GLU A 85 -2.58 8.02 -10.09
C GLU A 85 -2.22 7.17 -11.31
N LEU A 86 -2.16 5.85 -11.15
CA LEU A 86 -1.96 4.89 -12.26
C LEU A 86 -3.26 4.55 -13.02
N GLY A 87 -4.41 5.13 -12.63
CA GLY A 87 -5.69 4.93 -13.29
C GLY A 87 -6.55 3.78 -12.73
N TYR A 88 -6.15 3.18 -11.60
CA TYR A 88 -6.96 2.17 -10.93
C TYR A 88 -8.10 2.81 -10.11
N VAL A 89 -9.21 2.09 -10.02
CA VAL A 89 -10.35 2.44 -9.19
C VAL A 89 -10.19 1.73 -7.84
N VAL A 90 -9.92 2.51 -6.79
CA VAL A 90 -9.85 2.03 -5.40
C VAL A 90 -11.16 2.42 -4.70
N PRO A 91 -12.01 1.46 -4.30
CA PRO A 91 -13.21 1.72 -3.51
C PRO A 91 -12.92 2.44 -2.20
N ASP A 92 -13.73 3.44 -1.84
CA ASP A 92 -13.53 4.20 -0.60
C ASP A 92 -13.77 3.35 0.66
N GLU A 93 -14.51 2.23 0.54
CA GLU A 93 -14.73 1.27 1.63
C GLU A 93 -13.45 0.52 2.06
N PHE A 94 -12.39 0.58 1.26
CA PHE A 94 -11.10 0.00 1.59
C PHE A 94 -10.19 0.95 2.38
N LEU A 95 -10.59 2.22 2.52
CA LEU A 95 -9.80 3.24 3.21
C LEU A 95 -10.23 3.34 4.68
N ALA A 96 -9.28 3.67 5.55
CA ALA A 96 -9.51 3.97 6.97
C ALA A 96 -10.07 5.37 7.21
#